data_AF-A0A356ESP9-F1
#
_entry.id   AF-A0A356ESP9-F1
#
_cell.length_a   1.000
_cell.length_b   1.000
_cell.length_c   1.000
_cell.angle_alpha   90.00
_cell.angle_beta   90.00
_cell.angle_gamma   90.00
#
_symmetry.space_group_name_H-M   'P 1'
#
loop_
_entity.id
_entity.type
_entity.pdbx_description
1 polymer ?
#
loop_
_entity_poly.entity_id
_entity_poly.type
_entity_poly.pdbx_seq_one_letter_code
_entity_poly.pdbx_strand_id
1 'polypeptide(L)' 'MTKPLNIAMLGCGFMGKAHSNAYLQVRHFFDDRYQPVLKGVYAREEDKSKLQEFARRWGY' A
#
# COMPACT_ATOMS: atom_id res chain seq x y z
N MET A 1 7.64 -4.76 20.78
CA MET A 1 7.87 -4.96 19.33
C MET A 1 6.58 -4.64 18.60
N THR A 2 6.62 -3.82 17.53
CA THR A 2 5.42 -3.48 16.75
C THR A 2 4.98 -4.67 15.90
N LYS A 3 3.68 -4.99 15.91
CA LYS A 3 3.13 -6.14 15.17
C LYS A 3 2.91 -5.76 13.70
N PRO A 4 3.36 -6.54 12.72
CA PRO A 4 3.07 -6.25 11.31
C PRO A 4 1.55 -6.26 11.05
N LEU A 5 1.07 -5.25 10.33
CA LEU A 5 -0.28 -5.16 9.79
C LEU A 5 -0.18 -5.19 8.27
N ASN A 6 -0.49 -6.34 7.69
CA ASN A 6 -0.44 -6.56 6.25
C ASN A 6 -1.66 -5.94 5.57
N ILE A 7 -1.42 -5.05 4.61
CA ILE A 7 -2.44 -4.31 3.90
C ILE A 7 -2.54 -4.83 2.48
N ALA A 8 -3.76 -5.18 2.09
CA ALA A 8 -4.13 -5.47 0.71
C ALA A 8 -4.98 -4.32 0.18
N MET A 9 -4.49 -3.59 -0.82
CA MET A 9 -5.16 -2.41 -1.36
C MET A 9 -5.91 -2.75 -2.65
N LEU A 10 -7.14 -2.25 -2.78
CA LEU A 10 -7.92 -2.35 -4.02
C LEU A 10 -7.85 -1.03 -4.78
N GLY A 11 -7.28 -1.07 -5.98
CA GLY A 11 -7.12 0.07 -6.89
C GLY A 11 -5.69 0.61 -6.94
N CYS A 12 -5.12 0.71 -8.15
CA CYS A 12 -3.78 1.21 -8.41
C CYS A 12 -3.78 2.60 -9.10
N GLY A 13 -4.86 3.36 -8.93
CA GLY A 13 -5.05 4.70 -9.50
C GLY A 13 -4.52 5.83 -8.61
N PHE A 14 -5.08 7.03 -8.75
CA PHE A 14 -4.70 8.19 -7.93
C PHE A 14 -4.88 7.93 -6.43
N MET A 15 -6.04 7.43 -6.01
CA MET A 15 -6.28 7.11 -4.60
C MET A 15 -5.37 5.99 -4.09
N GLY A 16 -4.99 5.03 -4.93
CA GLY A 16 -4.01 4.01 -4.57
C GLY A 16 -2.68 4.62 -4.13
N LYS A 17 -2.22 5.66 -4.82
CA LYS A 17 -1.01 6.42 -4.45
C LYS A 17 -1.18 7.11 -3.10
N ALA A 18 -2.31 7.79 -2.90
CA ALA A 18 -2.59 8.52 -1.66
C ALA A 18 -2.63 7.58 -0.44
N HIS A 19 -3.32 6.44 -0.55
CA HIS A 19 -3.38 5.43 0.52
C HIS A 19 -2.02 4.78 0.79
N SER A 20 -1.29 4.39 -0.26
CA SER A 20 0.06 3.81 -0.11
C SER A 20 1.00 4.78 0.61
N ASN A 21 0.97 6.07 0.25
CA ASN A 21 1.74 7.10 0.93
C ASN A 21 1.33 7.22 2.40
N ALA A 22 0.03 7.28 2.69
CA ALA A 22 -0.46 7.40 4.06
C ALA A 22 0.02 6.24 4.95
N TYR A 23 -0.02 5.00 4.45
CA TYR A 23 0.46 3.83 5.22
C TYR A 23 1.96 3.84 5.47
N LEU A 24 2.76 4.36 4.53
CA LEU A 24 4.20 4.53 4.74
C LEU A 24 4.51 5.67 5.71
N GLN A 25 3.67 6.71 5.71
CA GLN A 25 3.91 7.94 6.46
C GLN A 25 3.35 7.92 7.89
N VAL A 26 2.28 7.14 8.16
CA VAL A 26 1.53 7.21 9.43
C VAL A 26 2.41 7.06 10.67
N ARG A 27 3.46 6.23 10.59
CA ARG A 27 4.40 5.99 11.70
C ARG A 27 5.36 7.14 11.98
N HIS A 28 5.46 8.14 11.10
CA HIS A 28 6.17 9.39 11.39
C HIS A 28 5.36 10.32 12.28
N PHE A 29 4.03 10.16 12.30
CA PHE A 29 3.12 11.04 13.04
C PHE A 29 2.61 10.40 14.34
N PHE A 30 2.49 9.08 14.38
CA PHE A 30 1.91 8.36 15.50
C PHE A 30 2.80 7.20 15.93
N ASP A 31 2.91 7.00 17.25
CA ASP A 31 3.53 5.81 17.82
C ASP A 31 2.51 4.67 17.89
N ASP A 32 2.47 3.89 16.80
CA ASP A 32 1.49 2.83 16.64
C ASP A 32 2.00 1.48 17.16
N ARG A 33 1.09 0.71 17.76
CA ARG A 33 1.33 -0.70 18.11
C ARG A 33 1.55 -1.60 16.89
N TYR A 34 1.18 -1.13 15.70
CA TYR A 34 1.26 -1.87 14.45
C TYR A 34 2.26 -1.24 13.47
N GLN A 35 2.88 -2.08 12.65
CA GLN A 35 3.68 -1.68 11.51
C GLN A 35 2.93 -1.98 10.22
N PRO A 36 2.39 -0.97 9.53
CA PRO A 36 1.80 -1.17 8.20
C PRO A 36 2.82 -1.77 7.25
N VAL A 37 2.40 -2.79 6.52
CA VAL A 37 3.17 -3.43 5.45
C VAL A 37 2.28 -3.49 4.23
N LEU A 38 2.72 -2.83 3.15
CA LEU A 38 2.08 -2.95 1.85
C LEU A 38 2.33 -4.38 1.35
N LYS A 39 1.32 -5.25 1.45
CA LYS A 39 1.49 -6.70 1.25
C LYS A 39 0.89 -7.19 -0.07
N GLY A 40 -0.12 -6.50 -0.58
CA GLY A 40 -0.71 -6.81 -1.87
C GLY A 40 -1.51 -5.65 -2.42
N VAL A 41 -1.66 -5.62 -3.74
CA VAL A 41 -2.50 -4.65 -4.44
C VAL A 41 -3.28 -5.36 -5.54
N TYR A 42 -4.54 -4.98 -5.71
CA TYR A 42 -5.46 -5.54 -6.68
C TYR A 42 -6.01 -4.46 -7.62
N ALA A 43 -6.25 -4.81 -8.87
CA ALA A 43 -6.99 -4.00 -9.83
C ALA A 43 -7.74 -4.94 -10.79
N ARG A 44 -8.61 -4.36 -11.63
CA ARG A 44 -9.29 -5.13 -12.68
C ARG A 44 -8.28 -5.63 -13.71
N GLU A 45 -8.62 -6.71 -14.42
CA GLU A 45 -7.70 -7.34 -15.38
C GLU A 45 -7.27 -6.37 -16.49
N GLU A 46 -8.15 -5.46 -16.93
CA GLU A 46 -7.80 -4.45 -17.93
C GLU A 46 -6.73 -3.45 -17.46
N ASP A 47 -6.47 -3.34 -16.16
CA ASP A 47 -5.48 -2.45 -15.54
C ASP A 47 -4.21 -3.20 -15.08
N LYS A 48 -4.03 -4.47 -15.46
CA LYS A 48 -2.94 -5.34 -14.98
C LYS A 48 -1.53 -4.80 -15.17
N SER A 49 -1.24 -4.18 -16.32
CA SER A 49 0.08 -3.56 -16.57
C SER A 49 0.34 -2.39 -15.60
N LYS A 50 -0.66 -1.52 -15.40
CA LYS A 50 -0.59 -0.43 -14.42
C LYS A 50 -0.43 -0.95 -13.00
N LEU A 51 -1.13 -2.05 -12.66
CA LEU A 51 -1.03 -2.69 -11.36
C LEU A 51 0.39 -3.19 -11.08
N GLN A 52 1.02 -3.86 -12.05
CA GLN A 52 2.40 -4.36 -11.91
C GLN A 52 3.41 -3.23 -11.75
N GLU A 53 3.29 -2.17 -12.56
CA GLU A 53 4.14 -0.99 -12.43
C GLU A 53 3.96 -0.31 -11.07
N PHE A 54 2.69 -0.16 -10.65
CA PHE A 54 2.33 0.42 -9.37
C PHE A 54 2.91 -0.39 -8.20
N ALA A 55 2.73 -1.71 -8.20
CA ALA A 55 3.25 -2.60 -7.17
C ALA A 55 4.77 -2.45 -7.02
N ARG A 56 5.50 -2.50 -8.15
CA ARG A 56 6.95 -2.31 -8.19
C ARG A 56 7.38 -0.94 -7.64
N ARG A 57 6.66 0.12 -8.01
CA ARG A 57 7.00 1.50 -7.61
C ARG A 57 6.79 1.74 -6.12
N TRP A 58 5.75 1.15 -5.53
CA TRP A 58 5.35 1.39 -4.14
C TRP A 58 5.86 0.32 -3.16
N GLY A 59 6.44 -0.78 -3.65
CA GLY A 59 6.99 -1.84 -2.82
C GLY A 59 5.93 -2.78 -2.23
N TYR A 60 4.88 -3.07 -3.01
CA TYR A 60 3.91 -4.12 -2.70
C TYR A 60 4.45 -5.51 -3.01
#